data_AF-B1HM93-F1
#
_entry.id   AF-B1HM93-F1
#
_cell.length_a   1.000
_cell.length_b   1.000
_cell.length_c   1.000
_cell.angle_alpha   90.00
_cell.angle_beta   90.00
_cell.angle_gamma   90.00
#
_symmetry.space_group_name_H-M   'P 1'
#
loop_
_entity.id
_entity.type
_entity.pdbx_description
1 polymer ?
#
loop_
_entity_poly.entity_id
_entity_poly.type
_entity_poly.pdbx_seq_one_letter_code
_entity_poly.pdbx_strand_id
1 'polypeptide(L)'
;MKKIDDETNNVQVTEDHYNLDIGLKEIDQTGEVTPAKEVVGVATDNQIQYENVFDNISTIYSVGENFVKEDITINQKPEKGLPQTFSYQLSLENLSYEQINNQIYLKDASTGEMKYVIEAPFMYDAYKPAGYQSIDSVNSIPEEAKSYDITLKTRKENNTLWIDLIPDAAWLQDKERQYPIVIDPTIVRIQGNSKMEDTTIRKKFPTQTGGNDTELGAGTATDGNIVRSLLKFDVTPIPEKSVIMSADVSLYLSSTNDSSPINLSMHAMKRSWDENTATWNNYGTAGGWTTAGGDFNTTALSTVTGVSSVPSNVEDGIQRWSIPTTMVSGWLTNPNTNLGLLLKSTTEGTLIYKKFISSENTTNPLAYKPKLVVTYKTPNRLGLEDYWDYASYDISNGVNYVNLGTNNNVLQYTDFSLFNYAGFGLDFTRTYNSKDFEKSPFGYGWSFTGSEKLFYNDKYFNVEYKDADGTVMFTHGMEISILHQQVIMIV
;
A
#
# COMPACT_ATOMS: atom_id res chain seq x y z
N MET A 1 17.40 -12.17 11.57
CA MET A 1 17.57 -11.40 12.82
C MET A 1 17.75 -12.37 13.99
N LYS A 2 18.51 -12.02 15.03
CA LYS A 2 18.76 -12.86 16.23
C LYS A 2 19.04 -11.94 17.42
N LYS A 3 18.39 -12.14 18.58
CA LYS A 3 18.46 -11.22 19.73
C LYS A 3 19.69 -11.48 20.62
N ILE A 4 20.59 -10.50 20.68
CA ILE A 4 21.76 -10.28 21.58
C ILE A 4 22.03 -8.76 21.50
N ASP A 5 22.25 -7.96 22.54
CA ASP A 5 22.20 -8.13 24.01
C ASP A 5 21.25 -7.07 24.62
N ASP A 6 20.84 -7.25 25.89
CA ASP A 6 19.80 -6.42 26.56
C ASP A 6 20.32 -5.09 27.18
N GLU A 7 21.50 -4.59 26.79
CA GLU A 7 22.21 -3.48 27.47
C GLU A 7 22.65 -2.31 26.56
N THR A 8 22.11 -2.13 25.34
CA THR A 8 22.36 -0.92 24.52
C THR A 8 21.09 -0.33 23.88
N ASN A 9 21.05 1.00 23.75
CA ASN A 9 20.00 1.75 23.04
C ASN A 9 20.22 1.78 21.51
N ASN A 10 20.83 0.74 20.95
CA ASN A 10 21.14 0.66 19.52
C ASN A 10 20.25 -0.39 18.84
N VAL A 11 19.85 -0.12 17.60
CA VAL A 11 19.10 -1.06 16.75
C VAL A 11 20.00 -1.53 15.62
N GLN A 12 20.17 -2.86 15.51
CA GLN A 12 20.92 -3.49 14.42
C GLN A 12 20.00 -4.14 13.39
N VAL A 13 19.97 -3.58 12.18
CA VAL A 13 19.28 -4.16 11.02
C VAL A 13 20.26 -5.03 10.24
N THR A 14 19.89 -6.29 9.96
CA THR A 14 20.78 -7.27 9.31
C THR A 14 20.10 -7.98 8.14
N GLU A 15 20.60 -7.74 6.93
CA GLU A 15 20.15 -8.37 5.67
C GLU A 15 21.35 -8.81 4.83
N ASP A 16 21.46 -10.11 4.54
CA ASP A 16 22.52 -10.79 3.78
C ASP A 16 23.97 -10.36 4.07
N HIS A 17 24.45 -9.29 3.42
CA HIS A 17 25.83 -8.78 3.46
C HIS A 17 25.92 -7.34 4.02
N TYR A 18 24.86 -6.86 4.65
CA TYR A 18 24.77 -5.51 5.23
C TYR A 18 24.36 -5.60 6.71
N ASN A 19 25.15 -5.00 7.59
CA ASN A 19 24.81 -4.77 8.99
C ASN A 19 24.73 -3.26 9.28
N LEU A 20 23.56 -2.81 9.72
CA LEU A 20 23.23 -1.41 9.94
C LEU A 20 22.98 -1.17 11.44
N ASP A 21 24.02 -0.74 12.15
CA ASP A 21 23.95 -0.34 13.55
C ASP A 21 23.52 1.13 13.64
N ILE A 22 22.37 1.39 14.29
CA ILE A 22 21.75 2.71 14.49
C ILE A 22 21.78 3.04 15.98
N GLY A 23 22.38 4.18 16.35
CA GLY A 23 22.38 4.68 17.73
C GLY A 23 22.10 6.18 17.81
N LEU A 24 21.14 6.56 18.65
CA LEU A 24 20.64 7.93 18.84
C LEU A 24 21.42 8.73 19.90
N LYS A 25 21.73 9.99 19.60
CA LYS A 25 22.38 10.97 20.51
C LYS A 25 21.71 12.34 20.36
N GLU A 26 21.62 13.13 21.43
CA GLU A 26 21.13 14.51 21.36
C GLU A 26 22.29 15.52 21.32
N ILE A 27 22.07 16.67 20.68
CA ILE A 27 22.93 17.84 20.80
C ILE A 27 22.13 18.99 21.41
N ASP A 28 22.64 19.51 22.51
CA ASP A 28 21.98 20.54 23.31
C ASP A 28 22.15 21.96 22.74
N GLN A 29 21.61 22.96 23.43
CA GLN A 29 21.66 24.36 23.00
C GLN A 29 23.05 25.02 23.17
N THR A 30 24.01 24.34 23.80
CA THR A 30 25.42 24.77 23.92
C THR A 30 26.34 24.08 22.92
N GLY A 31 25.86 23.02 22.26
CA GLY A 31 26.64 22.18 21.35
C GLY A 31 27.28 20.96 22.02
N GLU A 32 26.90 20.62 23.24
CA GLU A 32 27.37 19.42 23.93
C GLU A 32 26.59 18.19 23.44
N VAL A 33 27.32 17.14 23.04
CA VAL A 33 26.74 15.88 22.53
C VAL A 33 26.48 14.95 23.71
N THR A 34 25.20 14.75 24.03
CA THR A 34 24.79 13.86 25.13
C THR A 34 24.35 12.50 24.55
N PRO A 35 24.96 11.37 24.98
CA PRO A 35 24.49 10.05 24.60
C PRO A 35 23.17 9.72 25.31
N ALA A 36 22.33 8.90 24.69
CA ALA A 36 21.10 8.40 25.32
C ALA A 36 21.39 7.65 26.62
N LYS A 37 20.52 7.81 27.63
CA LYS A 37 20.59 7.03 28.88
C LYS A 37 20.28 5.57 28.56
N GLU A 38 21.13 4.64 29.00
CA GLU A 38 20.86 3.20 28.95
C GLU A 38 19.53 2.89 29.66
N VAL A 39 18.53 2.37 28.93
CA VAL A 39 17.21 2.02 29.46
C VAL A 39 16.73 0.70 28.85
N VAL A 40 16.04 -0.11 29.65
CA VAL A 40 15.55 -1.43 29.21
C VAL A 40 14.36 -1.23 28.26
N GLY A 41 14.53 -1.61 26.99
CA GLY A 41 13.49 -1.54 25.98
C GLY A 41 12.34 -2.53 26.22
N VAL A 42 11.11 -2.06 26.09
CA VAL A 42 9.88 -2.88 26.19
C VAL A 42 9.42 -3.26 24.79
N ALA A 43 9.46 -4.56 24.46
CA ALA A 43 9.07 -5.06 23.15
C ALA A 43 7.61 -5.54 23.10
N THR A 44 6.90 -5.16 22.04
CA THR A 44 5.49 -5.51 21.77
C THR A 44 5.28 -5.79 20.29
N ASP A 45 4.97 -7.04 19.94
CA ASP A 45 4.81 -7.52 18.55
C ASP A 45 6.01 -7.16 17.65
N ASN A 46 5.84 -6.21 16.71
CA ASN A 46 6.89 -5.73 15.81
C ASN A 46 7.55 -4.40 16.26
N GLN A 47 7.30 -3.96 17.50
CA GLN A 47 7.80 -2.70 18.06
C GLN A 47 8.69 -2.92 19.30
N ILE A 48 9.57 -1.96 19.58
CA ILE A 48 10.30 -1.83 20.86
C ILE A 48 10.38 -0.37 21.31
N GLN A 49 10.00 -0.12 22.56
CA GLN A 49 9.88 1.21 23.18
C GLN A 49 10.95 1.40 24.26
N TYR A 50 11.75 2.45 24.12
CA TYR A 50 12.76 2.89 25.07
C TYR A 50 12.28 4.17 25.77
N GLU A 51 11.87 4.03 27.03
CA GLU A 51 11.26 5.13 27.80
C GLU A 51 12.30 6.11 28.36
N ASN A 52 12.10 7.41 28.14
CA ASN A 52 12.88 8.50 28.74
C ASN A 52 14.41 8.41 28.51
N VAL A 53 14.80 8.02 27.28
CA VAL A 53 16.19 8.01 26.79
C VAL A 53 16.90 9.35 26.97
N PHE A 54 16.17 10.47 26.87
CA PHE A 54 16.59 11.81 27.32
C PHE A 54 15.54 12.37 28.30
N ASP A 55 15.67 13.63 28.73
CA ASP A 55 14.68 14.23 29.62
C ASP A 55 13.34 14.43 28.88
N ASN A 56 12.26 13.80 29.36
CA ASN A 56 10.94 13.81 28.73
C ASN A 56 10.89 13.34 27.25
N ILE A 57 11.90 12.59 26.77
CA ILE A 57 11.95 12.05 25.39
C ILE A 57 12.10 10.53 25.44
N SER A 58 11.15 9.82 24.81
CA SER A 58 11.16 8.37 24.58
C SER A 58 11.37 8.07 23.09
N THR A 59 11.80 6.86 22.74
CA THR A 59 11.95 6.42 21.35
C THR A 59 11.22 5.09 21.13
N ILE A 60 10.42 4.98 20.07
CA ILE A 60 9.80 3.71 19.65
C ILE A 60 10.34 3.31 18.29
N TYR A 61 10.86 2.10 18.17
CA TYR A 61 11.23 1.49 16.90
C TYR A 61 10.13 0.55 16.41
N SER A 62 9.75 0.65 15.15
CA SER A 62 8.76 -0.22 14.49
C SER A 62 9.36 -0.86 13.25
N VAL A 63 9.31 -2.19 13.15
CA VAL A 63 9.86 -2.95 12.02
C VAL A 63 8.74 -3.45 11.11
N GLY A 64 8.79 -3.08 9.83
CA GLY A 64 7.92 -3.60 8.78
C GLY A 64 8.62 -4.66 7.92
N GLU A 65 7.95 -5.11 6.86
CA GLU A 65 8.55 -6.01 5.86
C GLU A 65 9.69 -5.31 5.07
N ASN A 66 9.53 -4.00 4.83
CA ASN A 66 10.43 -3.20 3.99
C ASN A 66 10.95 -1.92 4.65
N PHE A 67 10.61 -1.66 5.91
CA PHE A 67 11.01 -0.43 6.59
C PHE A 67 11.45 -0.65 8.02
N VAL A 68 12.31 0.24 8.51
CA VAL A 68 12.54 0.45 9.93
C VAL A 68 12.20 1.91 10.21
N LYS A 69 11.20 2.10 11.08
CA LYS A 69 10.65 3.39 11.46
C LYS A 69 11.04 3.68 12.91
N GLU A 70 11.38 4.92 13.21
CA GLU A 70 11.65 5.40 14.56
C GLU A 70 10.73 6.58 14.88
N ASP A 71 10.08 6.55 16.04
CA ASP A 71 9.26 7.65 16.57
C ASP A 71 9.98 8.23 17.80
N ILE A 72 10.72 9.33 17.64
CA ILE A 72 11.24 10.11 18.76
C ILE A 72 10.07 10.91 19.34
N THR A 73 9.59 10.51 20.50
CA THR A 73 8.43 11.09 21.18
C THR A 73 8.87 12.00 22.31
N ILE A 74 8.74 13.31 22.11
CA ILE A 74 8.90 14.33 23.15
C ILE A 74 7.58 14.39 23.94
N ASN A 75 7.55 13.76 25.11
CA ASN A 75 6.35 13.60 25.95
C ASN A 75 5.89 14.92 26.58
N GLN A 76 6.84 15.76 27.01
CA GLN A 76 6.63 17.11 27.54
C GLN A 76 7.85 17.97 27.22
N LYS A 77 7.76 19.30 27.41
CA LYS A 77 8.90 20.20 27.21
C LYS A 77 10.02 19.88 28.24
N PRO A 78 11.24 19.50 27.80
CA PRO A 78 12.32 19.14 28.72
C PRO A 78 12.78 20.30 29.60
N GLU A 79 13.25 20.03 30.82
CA GLU A 79 13.67 21.06 31.80
C GLU A 79 14.85 21.88 31.30
N LYS A 80 15.78 21.25 30.55
CA LYS A 80 16.94 21.91 29.92
C LYS A 80 16.59 22.65 28.63
N GLY A 81 15.33 22.63 28.19
CA GLY A 81 14.91 23.07 26.87
C GLY A 81 14.99 21.95 25.83
N LEU A 82 14.40 22.20 24.66
CA LEU A 82 14.34 21.24 23.56
C LEU A 82 15.73 21.09 22.90
N PRO A 83 16.15 19.86 22.52
CA PRO A 83 17.35 19.62 21.72
C PRO A 83 17.32 20.36 20.37
N GLN A 84 18.48 20.72 19.83
CA GLN A 84 18.57 21.31 18.49
C GLN A 84 18.87 20.27 17.40
N THR A 85 19.39 19.11 17.76
CA THR A 85 19.74 18.06 16.81
C THR A 85 19.62 16.69 17.45
N PHE A 86 19.04 15.75 16.70
CA PHE A 86 19.09 14.32 16.98
C PHE A 86 20.06 13.69 15.98
N SER A 87 21.15 13.11 16.47
CA SER A 87 22.23 12.57 15.64
C SER A 87 22.21 11.05 15.66
N TYR A 88 21.95 10.42 14.51
CA TYR A 88 22.17 9.00 14.32
C TYR A 88 23.61 8.72 13.95
N GLN A 89 24.17 7.67 14.53
CA GLN A 89 25.37 7.01 14.04
C GLN A 89 24.97 5.84 13.14
N LEU A 90 25.60 5.70 11.97
CA LEU A 90 25.30 4.66 10.98
C LEU A 90 26.58 4.01 10.44
N SER A 91 26.72 2.70 10.62
CA SER A 91 27.81 1.91 10.00
C SER A 91 27.48 1.61 8.54
N LEU A 92 28.32 2.03 7.59
CA LEU A 92 28.01 1.88 6.15
C LEU A 92 28.46 0.54 5.52
N GLU A 93 29.47 -0.14 6.07
CA GLU A 93 30.04 -1.39 5.52
C GLU A 93 30.22 -1.40 3.99
N ASN A 94 29.43 -2.21 3.26
CA ASN A 94 29.45 -2.38 1.81
C ASN A 94 28.58 -1.34 1.04
N LEU A 95 28.06 -0.31 1.73
CA LEU A 95 27.24 0.75 1.16
C LEU A 95 28.02 2.05 0.97
N SER A 96 27.65 2.76 -0.09
CA SER A 96 27.92 4.18 -0.31
C SER A 96 26.62 4.97 -0.08
N TYR A 97 26.71 6.30 0.01
CA TYR A 97 25.53 7.14 0.17
C TYR A 97 25.56 8.35 -0.76
N GLU A 98 24.38 8.84 -1.13
CA GLU A 98 24.17 10.10 -1.84
C GLU A 98 22.98 10.84 -1.20
N GLN A 99 23.19 12.06 -0.71
CA GLN A 99 22.08 12.92 -0.27
C GLN A 99 21.55 13.70 -1.47
N ILE A 100 20.25 13.56 -1.75
CA ILE A 100 19.54 14.31 -2.79
C ILE A 100 18.37 15.01 -2.13
N ASN A 101 18.33 16.35 -2.20
CA ASN A 101 17.41 17.17 -1.42
C ASN A 101 17.51 16.83 0.08
N ASN A 102 16.38 16.44 0.70
CA ASN A 102 16.29 16.05 2.10
C ASN A 102 16.13 14.53 2.30
N GLN A 103 16.52 13.71 1.30
CA GLN A 103 16.55 12.24 1.37
C GLN A 103 17.99 11.73 1.23
N ILE A 104 18.32 10.62 1.88
CA ILE A 104 19.65 9.98 1.78
C ILE A 104 19.50 8.60 1.16
N TYR A 105 20.02 8.43 -0.06
CA TYR A 105 20.01 7.16 -0.77
C TYR A 105 21.23 6.35 -0.39
N LEU A 106 21.04 5.16 0.19
CA LEU A 106 22.09 4.18 0.42
C LEU A 106 22.19 3.24 -0.78
N LYS A 107 23.38 3.11 -1.35
CA LYS A 107 23.66 2.37 -2.58
C LYS A 107 24.71 1.30 -2.34
N ASP A 108 24.55 0.14 -2.96
CA ASP A 108 25.60 -0.88 -2.99
C ASP A 108 26.89 -0.29 -3.58
N ALA A 109 28.01 -0.38 -2.85
CA ALA A 109 29.26 0.29 -3.22
C ALA A 109 29.99 -0.36 -4.41
N SER A 110 29.57 -1.54 -4.87
CA SER A 110 30.19 -2.27 -5.99
C SER A 110 29.46 -2.07 -7.32
N THR A 111 28.14 -1.89 -7.27
CA THR A 111 27.24 -1.76 -8.44
C THR A 111 26.71 -0.34 -8.62
N GLY A 112 26.64 0.46 -7.55
CA GLY A 112 25.97 1.76 -7.54
C GLY A 112 24.44 1.68 -7.51
N GLU A 113 23.87 0.48 -7.35
CA GLU A 113 22.42 0.26 -7.25
C GLU A 113 21.87 0.82 -5.93
N MET A 114 20.78 1.61 -6.00
CA MET A 114 20.10 2.11 -4.80
C MET A 114 19.39 0.95 -4.08
N LYS A 115 19.65 0.77 -2.78
CA LYS A 115 19.07 -0.32 -1.96
C LYS A 115 18.11 0.18 -0.89
N TYR A 116 18.43 1.31 -0.27
CA TYR A 116 17.59 1.93 0.75
C TYR A 116 17.52 3.44 0.53
N VAL A 117 16.43 4.06 0.98
CA VAL A 117 16.30 5.50 1.16
C VAL A 117 15.98 5.79 2.63
N ILE A 118 16.73 6.70 3.22
CA ILE A 118 16.34 7.35 4.47
C ILE A 118 15.52 8.55 4.04
N GLU A 119 14.23 8.50 4.36
CA GLU A 119 13.24 9.48 3.96
C GLU A 119 13.52 10.84 4.62
N ALA A 120 12.95 11.91 4.04
CA ALA A 120 12.86 13.18 4.74
C ALA A 120 11.96 12.99 5.98
N PRO A 121 12.49 13.12 7.21
CA PRO A 121 11.69 12.93 8.41
C PRO A 121 10.64 14.03 8.52
N PHE A 122 9.53 13.70 9.16
CA PHE A 122 8.50 14.67 9.49
C PHE A 122 8.28 14.73 11.00
N MET A 123 7.60 15.76 11.45
CA MET A 123 7.18 15.92 12.84
C MET A 123 5.71 16.26 12.90
N TYR A 124 5.07 15.86 14.00
CA TYR A 124 3.69 16.18 14.28
C TYR A 124 3.49 16.37 15.77
N ASP A 125 2.52 17.20 16.13
CA ASP A 125 2.11 17.39 17.52
C ASP A 125 0.75 16.72 17.77
N ALA A 126 0.28 16.76 19.01
CA ALA A 126 -0.99 16.14 19.41
C ALA A 126 -2.23 16.95 18.99
N TYR A 127 -2.09 18.02 18.20
CA TYR A 127 -3.22 18.86 17.80
C TYR A 127 -4.22 18.08 16.95
N LYS A 128 -5.51 18.17 17.29
CA LYS A 128 -6.61 17.69 16.46
C LYS A 128 -7.60 18.83 16.20
N PRO A 129 -7.97 19.13 14.94
CA PRO A 129 -8.91 20.21 14.64
C PRO A 129 -10.31 19.92 15.20
N ALA A 130 -11.08 20.97 15.46
CA ALA A 130 -12.44 20.83 15.97
C ALA A 130 -13.35 20.17 14.91
N GLY A 131 -13.87 18.98 15.21
CA GLY A 131 -14.61 18.15 14.25
C GLY A 131 -13.82 16.96 13.70
N TYR A 132 -12.55 16.79 14.09
CA TYR A 132 -11.72 15.67 13.69
C TYR A 132 -12.31 14.31 14.11
N GLN A 133 -12.26 13.35 13.20
CA GLN A 133 -12.68 11.96 13.41
C GLN A 133 -11.65 11.01 12.80
N SER A 134 -11.40 9.89 13.46
CA SER A 134 -10.55 8.79 12.98
C SER A 134 -11.10 7.46 13.48
N ILE A 135 -10.85 6.35 12.77
CA ILE A 135 -11.05 5.01 13.31
C ILE A 135 -9.97 4.68 14.35
N ASP A 136 -10.35 4.14 15.50
CA ASP A 136 -9.42 3.86 16.62
C ASP A 136 -8.29 2.88 16.25
N SER A 137 -8.49 2.07 15.20
CA SER A 137 -7.53 1.09 14.68
C SER A 137 -6.49 1.67 13.72
N VAL A 138 -6.46 2.98 13.47
CA VAL A 138 -5.43 3.65 12.66
C VAL A 138 -4.89 4.85 13.44
N ASN A 139 -3.56 4.96 13.54
CA ASN A 139 -2.91 6.13 14.13
C ASN A 139 -2.94 7.33 13.15
N SER A 140 -4.15 7.83 12.87
CA SER A 140 -4.37 8.90 11.91
C SER A 140 -3.84 10.24 12.43
N ILE A 141 -3.00 10.88 11.62
CA ILE A 141 -2.34 12.16 11.96
C ILE A 141 -3.00 13.29 11.16
N PRO A 142 -3.52 14.35 11.80
CA PRO A 142 -4.09 15.50 11.10
C PRO A 142 -3.07 16.21 10.20
N GLU A 143 -3.49 16.62 9.02
CA GLU A 143 -2.64 17.39 8.09
C GLU A 143 -2.27 18.78 8.63
N GLU A 144 -3.10 19.31 9.53
CA GLU A 144 -2.85 20.53 10.31
C GLU A 144 -1.68 20.38 11.31
N ALA A 145 -1.45 19.17 11.83
CA ALA A 145 -0.42 18.88 12.83
C ALA A 145 0.95 18.55 12.22
N LYS A 146 0.99 18.06 10.96
CA LYS A 146 2.24 17.71 10.28
C LYS A 146 3.10 18.94 9.93
N SER A 147 4.41 18.83 10.11
CA SER A 147 5.44 19.64 9.47
C SER A 147 6.55 18.75 8.92
N TYR A 148 7.11 19.15 7.77
CA TYR A 148 8.28 18.54 7.14
C TYR A 148 9.48 19.49 7.20
N ASP A 149 9.43 20.50 8.07
CA ASP A 149 10.48 21.51 8.26
C ASP A 149 11.58 20.94 9.18
N ILE A 150 12.23 19.85 8.72
CA ILE A 150 13.35 19.18 9.39
C ILE A 150 14.48 19.04 8.39
N THR A 151 15.68 19.53 8.72
CA THR A 151 16.85 19.39 7.83
C THR A 151 17.66 18.14 8.17
N LEU A 152 17.90 17.26 7.20
CA LEU A 152 18.93 16.23 7.28
C LEU A 152 20.29 16.78 6.86
N LYS A 153 21.32 16.52 7.66
CA LYS A 153 22.73 16.71 7.26
C LYS A 153 23.54 15.43 7.47
N THR A 154 24.20 14.97 6.41
CA THR A 154 25.21 13.92 6.52
C THR A 154 26.59 14.48 6.86
N ARG A 155 27.34 13.81 7.74
CA ARG A 155 28.80 13.95 7.86
C ARG A 155 29.46 12.59 8.00
N LYS A 156 30.50 12.31 7.21
CA LYS A 156 31.22 11.03 7.25
C LYS A 156 32.50 11.16 8.06
N GLU A 157 32.65 10.31 9.07
CA GLU A 157 33.81 10.22 9.96
C GLU A 157 34.31 8.77 9.95
N ASN A 158 35.51 8.52 9.41
CA ASN A 158 36.02 7.17 9.14
C ASN A 158 35.05 6.34 8.27
N ASN A 159 34.62 5.15 8.72
CA ASN A 159 33.60 4.34 8.02
C ASN A 159 32.16 4.58 8.52
N THR A 160 31.98 5.59 9.38
CA THR A 160 30.72 5.92 10.01
C THR A 160 30.09 7.11 9.28
N LEU A 161 28.83 6.96 8.87
CA LEU A 161 27.98 8.06 8.47
C LEU A 161 27.24 8.55 9.71
N TRP A 162 27.35 9.83 10.02
CA TRP A 162 26.44 10.51 10.95
C TRP A 162 25.33 11.18 10.16
N ILE A 163 24.11 11.11 10.71
CA ILE A 163 22.92 11.78 10.16
C ILE A 163 22.36 12.66 11.26
N ASP A 164 22.54 13.97 11.07
CA ASP A 164 22.03 15.00 11.99
C ASP A 164 20.64 15.44 11.52
N LEU A 165 19.60 15.09 12.29
CA LEU A 165 18.23 15.59 12.14
C LEU A 165 18.11 16.91 12.90
N ILE A 166 17.74 17.98 12.19
CA ILE A 166 17.62 19.33 12.76
C ILE A 166 16.18 19.81 12.55
N PRO A 167 15.27 19.60 13.52
CA PRO A 167 13.90 20.13 13.47
C PRO A 167 13.90 21.67 13.45
N ASP A 168 12.95 22.29 12.77
CA ASP A 168 12.82 23.74 12.83
C ASP A 168 12.50 24.23 14.26
N ALA A 169 13.41 25.06 14.77
CA ALA A 169 13.34 25.53 16.14
C ALA A 169 12.18 26.51 16.39
N ALA A 170 11.65 27.19 15.36
CA ALA A 170 10.50 28.08 15.53
C ALA A 170 9.19 27.27 15.61
N TRP A 171 9.03 26.23 14.78
CA TRP A 171 7.90 25.29 14.87
C TRP A 171 7.91 24.53 16.20
N LEU A 172 9.05 23.97 16.61
CA LEU A 172 9.17 23.14 17.81
C LEU A 172 9.02 23.93 19.12
N GLN A 173 9.35 25.23 19.11
CA GLN A 173 9.21 26.12 20.27
C GLN A 173 7.91 26.94 20.26
N ASP A 174 7.05 26.77 19.27
CA ASP A 174 5.78 27.47 19.17
C ASP A 174 4.88 27.15 20.39
N LYS A 175 4.34 28.20 21.01
CA LYS A 175 3.44 28.14 22.17
C LYS A 175 2.13 27.39 21.88
N GLU A 176 1.80 27.18 20.61
CA GLU A 176 0.57 26.52 20.17
C GLU A 176 0.76 25.01 19.93
N ARG A 177 1.99 24.48 20.03
CA ARG A 177 2.25 23.03 19.97
C ARG A 177 1.55 22.29 21.11
N GLN A 178 1.01 21.12 20.83
CA GLN A 178 0.38 20.24 21.82
C GLN A 178 1.21 18.98 22.04
N TYR A 179 1.60 18.69 23.27
CA TYR A 179 2.39 17.51 23.59
C TYR A 179 1.51 16.24 23.69
N PRO A 180 2.03 15.03 23.32
CA PRO A 180 3.38 14.77 22.82
C PRO A 180 3.65 15.34 21.41
N ILE A 181 4.92 15.65 21.15
CA ILE A 181 5.42 15.95 19.80
C ILE A 181 6.25 14.75 19.36
N VAL A 182 5.99 14.23 18.16
CA VAL A 182 6.72 13.09 17.58
C VAL A 182 7.54 13.56 16.39
N ILE A 183 8.77 13.07 16.28
CA ILE A 183 9.65 13.22 15.11
C ILE A 183 9.87 11.82 14.53
N ASP A 184 9.63 11.68 13.23
CA ASP A 184 9.39 10.43 12.52
C ASP A 184 10.35 10.26 11.32
N PRO A 185 11.60 9.81 11.54
CA PRO A 185 12.45 9.24 10.50
C PRO A 185 12.09 7.78 10.19
N THR A 186 11.99 7.49 8.89
CA THR A 186 11.82 6.13 8.37
C THR A 186 12.95 5.80 7.38
N ILE A 187 13.51 4.59 7.52
CA ILE A 187 14.43 3.97 6.56
C ILE A 187 13.64 2.94 5.75
N VAL A 188 13.61 3.09 4.43
CA VAL A 188 12.82 2.27 3.51
C VAL A 188 13.74 1.51 2.56
N ARG A 189 13.48 0.22 2.39
CA ARG A 189 14.11 -0.66 1.40
C ARG A 189 13.44 -0.45 0.06
N ILE A 190 14.21 -0.03 -0.95
CA ILE A 190 13.70 0.25 -2.28
C ILE A 190 13.34 -1.09 -2.96
N GLN A 191 12.05 -1.41 -3.01
CA GLN A 191 11.54 -2.59 -3.68
C GLN A 191 11.25 -2.33 -5.17
N GLY A 192 11.29 -3.41 -5.96
CA GLY A 192 10.69 -3.44 -7.29
C GLY A 192 9.36 -4.18 -7.26
N ASN A 193 8.31 -3.55 -7.78
CA ASN A 193 6.96 -4.08 -7.96
C ASN A 193 6.28 -4.63 -6.69
N SER A 194 5.82 -3.71 -5.85
CA SER A 194 4.53 -3.90 -5.16
C SER A 194 3.41 -4.19 -6.19
N LYS A 195 2.30 -4.81 -5.76
CA LYS A 195 1.11 -5.03 -6.62
C LYS A 195 0.22 -3.81 -6.76
N MET A 196 0.48 -2.81 -5.94
CA MET A 196 -0.14 -1.51 -5.94
C MET A 196 0.92 -0.50 -5.51
N GLU A 197 0.91 0.65 -6.18
CA GLU A 197 1.65 1.84 -5.78
C GLU A 197 0.65 2.90 -5.30
N ASP A 198 0.89 3.55 -4.16
CA ASP A 198 0.10 4.71 -3.71
C ASP A 198 0.92 5.77 -2.97
N THR A 199 0.53 7.05 -3.09
CA THR A 199 1.30 8.16 -2.49
C THR A 199 0.45 9.42 -2.35
N THR A 200 0.65 10.17 -1.26
CA THR A 200 -0.05 11.44 -0.99
C THR A 200 0.82 12.67 -1.29
N ILE A 201 0.36 13.52 -2.20
CA ILE A 201 1.03 14.78 -2.59
C ILE A 201 0.35 16.00 -1.97
N ARG A 202 1.17 16.92 -1.42
CA ARG A 202 0.73 18.02 -0.54
C ARG A 202 1.19 19.39 -1.03
N LYS A 203 0.26 20.33 -1.22
CA LYS A 203 0.57 21.69 -1.70
C LYS A 203 1.45 22.49 -0.74
N LYS A 204 1.29 22.34 0.57
CA LYS A 204 2.08 23.06 1.59
C LYS A 204 3.51 22.52 1.71
N PHE A 205 3.74 21.26 1.35
CA PHE A 205 5.02 20.58 1.42
C PHE A 205 5.42 20.10 0.01
N PRO A 206 5.68 21.01 -0.94
CA PRO A 206 5.52 20.69 -2.36
C PRO A 206 6.64 19.84 -2.96
N THR A 207 7.73 19.64 -2.22
CA THR A 207 8.89 18.79 -2.55
C THR A 207 8.92 17.49 -1.74
N GLN A 208 7.86 17.19 -0.98
CA GLN A 208 7.75 16.01 -0.13
C GLN A 208 6.94 14.89 -0.79
N THR A 209 7.37 13.64 -0.57
CA THR A 209 6.61 12.43 -0.93
C THR A 209 5.70 11.96 0.20
N GLY A 210 4.65 11.23 -0.15
CA GLY A 210 3.76 10.53 0.79
C GLY A 210 3.66 9.04 0.50
N GLY A 211 4.68 8.43 -0.12
CA GLY A 211 4.71 7.00 -0.48
C GLY A 211 4.88 6.03 0.70
N ASN A 212 5.04 6.56 1.91
CA ASN A 212 5.05 5.79 3.17
C ASN A 212 4.01 6.34 4.17
N ASP A 213 3.05 7.18 3.73
CA ASP A 213 1.91 7.55 4.57
C ASP A 213 1.00 6.33 4.79
N THR A 214 0.61 6.07 6.04
CA THR A 214 -0.40 5.05 6.38
C THR A 214 -1.85 5.46 6.03
N GLU A 215 -2.02 6.63 5.40
CA GLU A 215 -3.29 7.18 4.95
C GLU A 215 -3.18 8.00 3.64
N LEU A 216 -4.06 7.72 2.67
CA LEU A 216 -4.27 8.48 1.44
C LEU A 216 -5.19 9.69 1.63
N GLY A 217 -4.68 10.92 1.45
CA GLY A 217 -5.46 12.16 1.64
C GLY A 217 -6.09 12.78 0.38
N ALA A 218 -7.36 13.17 0.47
CA ALA A 218 -8.05 13.93 -0.58
C ALA A 218 -8.87 15.11 -0.02
N GLY A 219 -8.51 16.34 -0.38
CA GLY A 219 -9.23 17.57 0.00
C GLY A 219 -8.30 18.71 0.39
N THR A 220 -8.63 19.45 1.44
CA THR A 220 -7.84 20.60 1.89
C THR A 220 -7.93 20.76 3.41
N ALA A 221 -6.79 20.94 4.09
CA ALA A 221 -6.73 21.18 5.54
C ALA A 221 -7.13 22.62 5.90
N THR A 222 -7.40 22.89 7.18
CA THR A 222 -7.86 24.23 7.63
C THR A 222 -6.83 25.34 7.43
N ASP A 223 -5.56 24.99 7.22
CA ASP A 223 -4.46 25.92 6.88
C ASP A 223 -4.29 26.19 5.37
N GLY A 224 -5.10 25.55 4.51
CA GLY A 224 -5.02 25.67 3.06
C GLY A 224 -4.04 24.71 2.36
N ASN A 225 -3.48 23.72 3.08
CA ASN A 225 -2.77 22.60 2.48
C ASN A 225 -3.75 21.74 1.65
N ILE A 226 -3.66 21.83 0.32
CA ILE A 226 -4.43 20.96 -0.59
C ILE A 226 -3.71 19.61 -0.68
N VAL A 227 -4.46 18.52 -0.51
CA VAL A 227 -3.96 17.15 -0.45
C VAL A 227 -4.65 16.32 -1.52
N ARG A 228 -3.86 15.53 -2.27
CA ARG A 228 -4.32 14.61 -3.32
C ARG A 228 -3.57 13.28 -3.19
N SER A 229 -4.20 12.20 -3.62
CA SER A 229 -3.58 10.87 -3.65
C SER A 229 -3.39 10.40 -5.08
N LEU A 230 -2.28 9.73 -5.36
CA LEU A 230 -2.03 8.99 -6.59
C LEU A 230 -2.13 7.50 -6.28
N LEU A 231 -2.73 6.70 -7.18
CA LEU A 231 -2.95 5.26 -7.00
C LEU A 231 -2.71 4.52 -8.33
N LYS A 232 -1.97 3.41 -8.33
CA LYS A 232 -1.67 2.61 -9.53
C LYS A 232 -1.66 1.12 -9.18
N PHE A 233 -2.48 0.34 -9.87
CA PHE A 233 -2.71 -1.08 -9.57
C PHE A 233 -2.06 -1.96 -10.63
N ASP A 234 -1.39 -3.05 -10.24
CA ASP A 234 -0.92 -4.07 -11.17
C ASP A 234 -2.10 -4.94 -11.65
N VAL A 235 -2.39 -4.86 -12.94
CA VAL A 235 -3.46 -5.62 -13.59
C VAL A 235 -3.00 -6.94 -14.20
N THR A 236 -1.72 -7.30 -14.15
CA THR A 236 -1.23 -8.61 -14.64
C THR A 236 -1.89 -9.84 -14.01
N PRO A 237 -2.51 -9.81 -12.81
CA PRO A 237 -3.31 -10.92 -12.30
C PRO A 237 -4.62 -11.20 -13.08
N ILE A 238 -5.07 -10.30 -13.97
CA ILE A 238 -6.23 -10.54 -14.83
C ILE A 238 -5.75 -11.26 -16.11
N PRO A 239 -6.37 -12.39 -16.51
CA PRO A 239 -5.96 -13.14 -17.70
C PRO A 239 -6.01 -12.30 -18.98
N GLU A 240 -4.97 -12.41 -19.82
CA GLU A 240 -4.94 -11.77 -21.14
C GLU A 240 -6.23 -12.04 -21.94
N LYS A 241 -6.67 -11.02 -22.71
CA LYS A 241 -7.84 -11.07 -23.60
C LYS A 241 -9.18 -11.28 -22.87
N SER A 242 -9.20 -11.15 -21.56
CA SER A 242 -10.44 -11.02 -20.77
C SER A 242 -11.23 -9.78 -21.19
N VAL A 243 -12.55 -9.92 -21.30
CA VAL A 243 -13.47 -8.80 -21.57
C VAL A 243 -13.91 -8.21 -20.24
N ILE A 244 -13.55 -6.96 -19.96
CA ILE A 244 -13.84 -6.34 -18.65
C ILE A 244 -15.31 -5.91 -18.56
N MET A 245 -16.03 -6.40 -17.54
CA MET A 245 -17.46 -6.16 -17.29
C MET A 245 -17.68 -5.00 -16.30
N SER A 246 -16.86 -4.90 -15.25
CA SER A 246 -16.74 -3.70 -14.42
C SER A 246 -15.34 -3.58 -13.81
N ALA A 247 -14.99 -2.37 -13.40
CA ALA A 247 -13.76 -2.06 -12.69
C ALA A 247 -14.06 -0.94 -11.68
N ASP A 248 -13.89 -1.23 -10.40
CA ASP A 248 -14.38 -0.38 -9.31
C ASP A 248 -13.28 -0.24 -8.25
N VAL A 249 -12.68 0.95 -8.14
CA VAL A 249 -11.66 1.27 -7.13
C VAL A 249 -12.34 1.49 -5.79
N SER A 250 -11.95 0.73 -4.77
CA SER A 250 -12.52 0.75 -3.42
C SER A 250 -11.49 1.24 -2.41
N LEU A 251 -11.82 2.27 -1.64
CA LEU A 251 -10.99 2.83 -0.55
C LEU A 251 -11.80 2.92 0.74
N TYR A 252 -11.17 2.73 1.90
CA TYR A 252 -11.84 2.69 3.20
C TYR A 252 -11.55 3.97 3.99
N LEU A 253 -12.59 4.76 4.31
CA LEU A 253 -12.47 6.05 5.00
C LEU A 253 -11.91 5.88 6.42
N SER A 254 -10.70 6.39 6.67
CA SER A 254 -9.98 6.27 7.94
C SER A 254 -10.16 7.49 8.84
N SER A 255 -10.02 8.71 8.30
CA SER A 255 -10.10 9.95 9.08
C SER A 255 -10.57 11.19 8.28
N THR A 256 -10.93 12.26 9.00
CA THR A 256 -11.31 13.57 8.44
C THR A 256 -11.12 14.67 9.47
N ASN A 257 -10.86 15.91 9.03
CA ASN A 257 -10.83 17.09 9.91
C ASN A 257 -12.21 17.68 10.24
N ASP A 258 -13.22 17.43 9.41
CA ASP A 258 -14.62 17.85 9.66
C ASP A 258 -15.59 16.84 9.04
N SER A 259 -16.56 16.37 9.82
CA SER A 259 -17.59 15.39 9.39
C SER A 259 -18.50 15.85 8.23
N SER A 260 -18.48 17.12 7.85
CA SER A 260 -19.36 17.67 6.82
C SER A 260 -19.12 17.02 5.44
N PRO A 261 -20.18 16.88 4.61
CA PRO A 261 -20.10 16.17 3.33
C PRO A 261 -19.32 16.92 2.27
N ILE A 262 -18.36 16.24 1.63
CA ILE A 262 -17.71 16.70 0.40
C ILE A 262 -17.82 15.64 -0.72
N ASN A 263 -17.55 16.06 -1.96
CA ASN A 263 -17.54 15.18 -3.13
C ASN A 263 -16.09 14.94 -3.56
N LEU A 264 -15.76 13.69 -3.87
CA LEU A 264 -14.41 13.25 -4.22
C LEU A 264 -14.39 12.62 -5.61
N SER A 265 -13.52 13.10 -6.49
CA SER A 265 -13.42 12.65 -7.88
C SER A 265 -12.13 11.91 -8.16
N MET A 266 -12.25 10.81 -8.91
CA MET A 266 -11.14 10.00 -9.41
C MET A 266 -10.85 10.38 -10.87
N HIS A 267 -9.59 10.59 -11.21
CA HIS A 267 -9.14 11.07 -12.52
C HIS A 267 -8.08 10.13 -13.12
N ALA A 268 -8.04 10.02 -14.45
CA ALA A 268 -6.94 9.34 -15.14
C ALA A 268 -5.68 10.22 -15.17
N MET A 269 -4.52 9.65 -14.84
CA MET A 269 -3.24 10.32 -15.03
C MET A 269 -2.85 10.40 -16.51
N LYS A 270 -2.07 11.42 -16.87
CA LYS A 270 -1.48 11.64 -18.21
C LYS A 270 0.02 11.36 -18.26
N ARG A 271 0.63 11.04 -17.12
CA ARG A 271 2.06 10.82 -16.94
C ARG A 271 2.26 9.81 -15.81
N SER A 272 3.17 8.85 -15.99
CA SER A 272 3.59 7.94 -14.92
C SER A 272 4.35 8.71 -13.83
N TRP A 273 4.38 8.15 -12.64
CA TRP A 273 5.03 8.69 -11.46
C TRP A 273 5.64 7.54 -10.66
N ASP A 274 6.57 7.88 -9.77
CA ASP A 274 7.33 6.92 -8.98
C ASP A 274 6.97 7.13 -7.49
N GLU A 275 6.19 6.24 -6.91
CA GLU A 275 5.65 6.25 -5.53
C GLU A 275 6.50 7.01 -4.49
N ASN A 276 7.73 6.54 -4.26
CA ASN A 276 8.64 7.03 -3.22
C ASN A 276 9.35 8.36 -3.59
N THR A 277 9.10 8.93 -4.78
CA THR A 277 9.71 10.20 -5.21
C THR A 277 8.74 11.19 -5.90
N ALA A 278 7.47 10.82 -6.04
CA ALA A 278 6.40 11.71 -6.48
C ALA A 278 6.07 12.73 -5.39
N THR A 279 5.78 13.97 -5.79
CA THR A 279 5.57 15.13 -4.90
C THR A 279 4.54 16.07 -5.52
N TRP A 280 4.20 17.18 -4.86
CA TRP A 280 3.32 18.19 -5.49
C TRP A 280 3.96 18.85 -6.72
N ASN A 281 5.30 18.98 -6.76
CA ASN A 281 6.01 19.62 -7.88
C ASN A 281 6.52 18.63 -8.94
N ASN A 282 6.88 17.40 -8.54
CA ASN A 282 7.56 16.42 -9.40
C ASN A 282 6.79 15.10 -9.48
N TYR A 283 6.82 14.43 -10.63
CA TYR A 283 6.25 13.09 -10.80
C TYR A 283 7.20 11.97 -10.34
N GLY A 284 8.49 12.29 -10.23
CA GLY A 284 9.54 11.43 -9.70
C GLY A 284 10.88 12.13 -9.84
N THR A 285 11.99 11.42 -9.59
CA THR A 285 13.35 11.95 -9.78
C THR A 285 13.61 12.49 -11.20
N ALA A 286 12.90 11.95 -12.20
CA ALA A 286 13.05 12.31 -13.61
C ALA A 286 12.42 13.66 -14.02
N GLY A 287 11.59 14.32 -13.17
CA GLY A 287 11.22 15.71 -13.41
C GLY A 287 9.89 16.23 -12.83
N GLY A 288 9.62 17.50 -13.18
CA GLY A 288 8.46 18.28 -12.75
C GLY A 288 7.15 17.96 -13.50
N TRP A 289 6.01 18.10 -12.82
CA TRP A 289 4.69 18.12 -13.48
C TRP A 289 4.56 19.34 -14.41
N THR A 290 3.68 19.25 -15.41
CA THR A 290 3.32 20.40 -16.26
C THR A 290 2.50 21.43 -15.48
N THR A 291 1.67 20.98 -14.53
CA THR A 291 1.03 21.81 -13.49
C THR A 291 1.19 21.16 -12.13
N ALA A 292 1.58 21.93 -11.12
CA ALA A 292 1.78 21.40 -9.76
C ALA A 292 0.49 20.76 -9.18
N GLY A 293 0.67 19.61 -8.52
CA GLY A 293 -0.39 18.74 -8.03
C GLY A 293 -0.85 17.66 -9.02
N GLY A 294 -0.07 17.35 -10.06
CA GLY A 294 -0.30 16.20 -10.95
C GLY A 294 -0.70 16.56 -12.40
N ASP A 295 -0.18 15.80 -13.36
CA ASP A 295 -0.61 15.83 -14.77
C ASP A 295 -1.75 14.82 -14.99
N PHE A 296 -3.01 15.26 -14.90
CA PHE A 296 -4.21 14.40 -15.01
C PHE A 296 -5.26 14.89 -16.02
N ASN A 297 -6.24 14.05 -16.34
CA ASN A 297 -7.42 14.42 -17.13
C ASN A 297 -8.45 15.15 -16.26
N THR A 298 -8.79 16.40 -16.62
CA THR A 298 -9.74 17.23 -15.85
C THR A 298 -11.16 16.69 -15.85
N THR A 299 -11.54 15.85 -16.82
CA THR A 299 -12.78 15.06 -16.76
C THR A 299 -12.59 13.93 -15.76
N ALA A 300 -13.41 13.87 -14.72
CA ALA A 300 -13.43 12.77 -13.77
C ALA A 300 -13.90 11.47 -14.44
N LEU A 301 -13.32 10.34 -14.01
CA LEU A 301 -13.77 8.99 -14.36
C LEU A 301 -15.06 8.65 -13.59
N SER A 302 -15.06 9.00 -12.30
CA SER A 302 -16.20 8.87 -11.38
C SER A 302 -16.04 9.85 -10.23
N THR A 303 -17.16 10.18 -9.58
CA THR A 303 -17.22 11.04 -8.40
C THR A 303 -18.13 10.40 -7.37
N VAL A 304 -17.60 10.18 -6.16
CA VAL A 304 -18.40 9.80 -4.99
C VAL A 304 -18.89 11.09 -4.32
N THR A 305 -20.18 11.16 -3.99
CA THR A 305 -20.81 12.37 -3.44
C THR A 305 -21.23 12.18 -1.99
N GLY A 306 -21.03 13.19 -1.15
CA GLY A 306 -21.52 13.20 0.24
C GLY A 306 -20.65 12.47 1.26
N VAL A 307 -19.37 12.22 0.95
CA VAL A 307 -18.42 11.61 1.88
C VAL A 307 -18.26 12.51 3.10
N SER A 308 -18.67 12.01 4.28
CA SER A 308 -18.99 12.83 5.45
C SER A 308 -18.26 12.34 6.70
N SER A 309 -18.95 11.75 7.67
CA SER A 309 -18.36 11.26 8.93
C SER A 309 -17.61 9.95 8.75
N VAL A 310 -16.61 9.71 9.60
CA VAL A 310 -16.00 8.38 9.76
C VAL A 310 -17.02 7.46 10.47
N PRO A 311 -17.37 6.28 9.92
CA PRO A 311 -18.30 5.36 10.56
C PRO A 311 -17.64 4.55 11.66
N SER A 312 -18.43 4.10 12.64
CA SER A 312 -17.97 3.27 13.77
C SER A 312 -17.55 1.85 13.37
N ASN A 313 -17.95 1.38 12.18
CA ASN A 313 -17.42 0.19 11.53
C ASN A 313 -16.74 0.62 10.22
N VAL A 314 -15.47 0.29 10.07
CA VAL A 314 -14.66 0.64 8.90
C VAL A 314 -15.16 0.02 7.59
N GLU A 315 -15.90 -1.11 7.64
CA GLU A 315 -16.52 -1.69 6.43
C GLU A 315 -17.61 -0.78 5.84
N ASP A 316 -18.37 -0.07 6.68
CA ASP A 316 -19.35 0.94 6.25
C ASP A 316 -18.65 2.21 5.68
N GLY A 317 -17.33 2.34 5.88
CA GLY A 317 -16.50 3.43 5.38
C GLY A 317 -16.09 3.28 3.92
N ILE A 318 -16.40 2.17 3.26
CA ILE A 318 -15.98 1.88 1.89
C ILE A 318 -16.60 2.83 0.85
N GLN A 319 -15.74 3.57 0.15
CA GLN A 319 -16.09 4.45 -0.97
C GLN A 319 -15.63 3.80 -2.27
N ARG A 320 -16.47 3.88 -3.33
CA ARG A 320 -16.22 3.17 -4.61
C ARG A 320 -16.30 4.10 -5.82
N TRP A 321 -15.22 4.16 -6.60
CA TRP A 321 -15.14 4.90 -7.86
C TRP A 321 -15.08 3.92 -9.04
N SER A 322 -16.15 3.88 -9.84
CA SER A 322 -16.18 3.06 -11.06
C SER A 322 -15.29 3.66 -12.14
N ILE A 323 -14.37 2.89 -12.71
CA ILE A 323 -13.49 3.34 -13.81
C ILE A 323 -13.88 2.66 -15.13
N PRO A 324 -13.68 3.30 -16.30
CA PRO A 324 -14.10 2.73 -17.57
C PRO A 324 -13.47 1.36 -17.84
N THR A 325 -14.30 0.37 -18.19
CA THR A 325 -13.82 -0.99 -18.50
C THR A 325 -12.83 -1.03 -19.67
N THR A 326 -12.97 -0.07 -20.59
CA THR A 326 -12.04 0.18 -21.71
C THR A 326 -10.66 0.66 -21.26
N MET A 327 -10.55 1.32 -20.11
CA MET A 327 -9.27 1.77 -19.53
C MET A 327 -8.48 0.57 -19.00
N VAL A 328 -9.12 -0.30 -18.21
CA VAL A 328 -8.52 -1.57 -17.75
C VAL A 328 -8.20 -2.50 -18.92
N SER A 329 -9.09 -2.59 -19.92
CA SER A 329 -8.81 -3.35 -21.15
C SER A 329 -7.60 -2.80 -21.92
N GLY A 330 -7.42 -1.48 -21.92
CA GLY A 330 -6.24 -0.81 -22.48
C GLY A 330 -4.96 -1.15 -21.72
N TRP A 331 -4.99 -1.12 -20.38
CA TRP A 331 -3.88 -1.53 -19.53
C TRP A 331 -3.45 -2.98 -19.77
N LEU A 332 -4.40 -3.91 -19.91
CA LEU A 332 -4.10 -5.31 -20.23
C LEU A 332 -3.56 -5.52 -21.65
N THR A 333 -3.93 -4.66 -22.60
CA THR A 333 -3.46 -4.74 -23.99
C THR A 333 -2.10 -4.06 -24.19
N ASN A 334 -1.79 -3.05 -23.37
CA ASN A 334 -0.52 -2.32 -23.36
C ASN A 334 -0.25 -1.78 -21.94
N PRO A 335 0.50 -2.50 -21.10
CA PRO A 335 0.76 -2.11 -19.71
C PRO A 335 1.36 -0.72 -19.53
N ASN A 336 2.12 -0.22 -20.52
CA ASN A 336 2.68 1.13 -20.51
C ASN A 336 1.63 2.25 -20.59
N THR A 337 0.34 1.93 -20.77
CA THR A 337 -0.78 2.87 -20.66
C THR A 337 -1.34 2.99 -19.23
N ASN A 338 -0.86 2.18 -18.30
CA ASN A 338 -1.20 2.28 -16.88
C ASN A 338 -0.35 3.34 -16.18
N LEU A 339 -0.75 4.60 -16.37
CA LEU A 339 -0.13 5.78 -15.75
C LEU A 339 -0.68 6.06 -14.34
N GLY A 340 -1.57 5.20 -13.83
CA GLY A 340 -2.27 5.38 -12.57
C GLY A 340 -3.45 6.35 -12.60
N LEU A 341 -3.92 6.67 -11.41
CA LEU A 341 -5.10 7.47 -11.10
C LEU A 341 -4.75 8.58 -10.10
N LEU A 342 -5.60 9.61 -10.04
CA LEU A 342 -5.52 10.68 -9.05
C LEU A 342 -6.88 10.88 -8.36
N LEU A 343 -6.88 10.84 -7.04
CA LEU A 343 -8.02 11.14 -6.18
C LEU A 343 -7.89 12.56 -5.62
N LYS A 344 -8.99 13.33 -5.68
CA LYS A 344 -9.06 14.68 -5.10
C LYS A 344 -10.48 15.07 -4.68
N SER A 345 -10.62 16.13 -3.89
CA SER A 345 -11.91 16.83 -3.75
C SER A 345 -12.29 17.50 -5.05
N THR A 346 -13.58 17.50 -5.40
CA THR A 346 -14.11 18.31 -6.52
C THR A 346 -13.96 19.81 -6.27
N THR A 347 -13.83 20.22 -5.00
CA THR A 347 -13.81 21.62 -4.56
C THR A 347 -12.74 21.82 -3.50
N GLU A 348 -11.52 22.10 -3.94
CA GLU A 348 -10.34 22.32 -3.08
C GLU A 348 -10.27 23.74 -2.47
N GLY A 349 -11.39 24.47 -2.54
CA GLY A 349 -11.63 25.68 -1.73
C GLY A 349 -12.41 25.39 -0.44
N THR A 350 -12.98 24.20 -0.30
CA THR A 350 -13.59 23.74 0.94
C THR A 350 -12.49 23.17 1.84
N LEU A 351 -12.32 23.73 3.04
CA LEU A 351 -11.26 23.40 4.00
C LEU A 351 -11.51 22.08 4.76
N ILE A 352 -11.91 21.05 4.02
CA ILE A 352 -12.15 19.69 4.52
C ILE A 352 -11.35 18.69 3.69
N TYR A 353 -10.70 17.73 4.35
CA TYR A 353 -10.17 16.53 3.71
C TYR A 353 -10.82 15.27 4.24
N LYS A 354 -10.80 14.23 3.41
CA LYS A 354 -11.07 12.85 3.78
C LYS A 354 -9.79 12.05 3.57
N LYS A 355 -9.47 11.16 4.50
CA LYS A 355 -8.35 10.24 4.42
C LYS A 355 -8.85 8.80 4.32
N PHE A 356 -8.10 7.99 3.59
CA PHE A 356 -8.38 6.58 3.38
C PHE A 356 -7.18 5.75 3.81
N ILE A 357 -7.38 4.49 4.16
CA ILE A 357 -6.28 3.55 4.40
C ILE A 357 -5.46 3.39 3.09
N SER A 358 -4.13 3.40 3.17
CA SER A 358 -3.18 3.17 2.05
C SER A 358 -2.70 1.71 1.95
N SER A 359 -1.91 1.38 0.93
CA SER A 359 -1.15 0.11 0.87
C SER A 359 -0.18 -0.07 2.04
N GLU A 360 0.31 1.01 2.64
CA GLU A 360 1.43 1.02 3.59
C GLU A 360 0.95 0.75 5.02
N ASN A 361 -0.37 0.86 5.24
CA ASN A 361 -0.99 0.63 6.52
C ASN A 361 -0.81 -0.84 6.97
N THR A 362 -0.13 -1.02 8.10
CA THR A 362 0.17 -2.34 8.69
C THR A 362 -0.90 -2.83 9.66
N THR A 363 -1.87 -1.99 10.02
CA THR A 363 -2.80 -2.30 11.11
C THR A 363 -3.91 -3.25 10.64
N ASN A 364 -4.00 -4.41 11.29
CA ASN A 364 -4.86 -5.53 10.92
C ASN A 364 -6.35 -5.11 10.92
N PRO A 365 -7.15 -5.42 9.86
CA PRO A 365 -6.89 -6.37 8.78
C PRO A 365 -6.49 -5.79 7.42
N LEU A 366 -5.71 -6.60 6.70
CA LEU A 366 -5.41 -6.51 5.26
C LEU A 366 -6.65 -6.37 4.36
N ALA A 367 -7.84 -6.64 4.89
CA ALA A 367 -9.11 -6.46 4.21
C ALA A 367 -9.43 -5.00 3.86
N TYR A 368 -8.80 -4.00 4.50
CA TYR A 368 -9.16 -2.58 4.30
C TYR A 368 -8.10 -1.74 3.57
N LYS A 369 -7.05 -2.36 3.02
CA LYS A 369 -6.17 -1.71 2.04
C LYS A 369 -6.97 -1.31 0.79
N PRO A 370 -6.53 -0.28 0.03
CA PRO A 370 -7.09 0.07 -1.28
C PRO A 370 -7.20 -1.12 -2.22
N LYS A 371 -8.23 -1.16 -3.07
CA LYS A 371 -8.41 -2.25 -4.03
C LYS A 371 -8.90 -1.77 -5.39
N LEU A 372 -8.45 -2.44 -6.45
CA LEU A 372 -9.12 -2.43 -7.73
C LEU A 372 -9.91 -3.72 -7.87
N VAL A 373 -11.24 -3.63 -7.77
CA VAL A 373 -12.16 -4.76 -7.93
C VAL A 373 -12.53 -4.84 -9.41
N VAL A 374 -12.07 -5.88 -10.11
CA VAL A 374 -12.37 -6.07 -11.54
C VAL A 374 -13.23 -7.30 -11.74
N THR A 375 -14.39 -7.09 -12.34
CA THR A 375 -15.26 -8.16 -12.84
C THR A 375 -15.01 -8.32 -14.33
N TYR A 376 -14.67 -9.52 -14.78
CA TYR A 376 -14.29 -9.78 -16.16
C TYR A 376 -14.83 -11.12 -16.66
N LYS A 377 -14.88 -11.25 -17.98
CA LYS A 377 -15.24 -12.49 -18.68
C LYS A 377 -14.02 -13.02 -19.41
N THR A 378 -13.49 -14.14 -18.95
CA THR A 378 -12.46 -14.87 -19.70
C THR A 378 -13.07 -15.46 -20.99
N PRO A 379 -12.36 -15.44 -22.14
CA PRO A 379 -12.75 -16.16 -23.34
C PRO A 379 -12.24 -17.62 -23.34
N ASN A 380 -11.54 -18.05 -22.28
CA ASN A 380 -10.64 -19.20 -22.36
C ASN A 380 -11.30 -20.59 -22.36
N ARG A 381 -12.60 -20.73 -22.06
CA ARG A 381 -13.31 -22.03 -21.98
C ARG A 381 -12.57 -23.03 -21.06
N LEU A 382 -12.70 -22.79 -19.77
CA LEU A 382 -12.21 -23.68 -18.71
C LEU A 382 -13.17 -24.86 -18.56
N GLY A 383 -12.65 -26.06 -18.31
CA GLY A 383 -13.44 -27.29 -18.14
C GLY A 383 -13.65 -28.15 -19.40
N LEU A 384 -14.49 -29.18 -19.26
CA LEU A 384 -14.79 -30.29 -20.17
C LEU A 384 -16.31 -30.38 -20.43
N GLU A 385 -16.75 -29.64 -21.45
CA GLU A 385 -18.17 -29.47 -21.80
C GLU A 385 -18.53 -30.25 -23.07
N ASP A 386 -19.66 -30.97 -23.08
CA ASP A 386 -20.05 -31.84 -24.20
C ASP A 386 -20.41 -31.08 -25.51
N TYR A 387 -20.65 -29.77 -25.41
CA TYR A 387 -20.90 -28.86 -26.52
C TYR A 387 -19.65 -28.06 -26.98
N TRP A 388 -18.44 -28.42 -26.54
CA TRP A 388 -17.18 -27.86 -27.05
C TRP A 388 -16.34 -28.92 -27.79
N ASP A 389 -15.70 -28.52 -28.89
CA ASP A 389 -14.78 -29.38 -29.63
C ASP A 389 -13.40 -29.48 -28.95
N TYR A 390 -12.89 -30.70 -28.80
CA TYR A 390 -11.55 -30.98 -28.27
C TYR A 390 -10.77 -31.94 -29.17
N ALA A 391 -9.44 -31.78 -29.20
CA ALA A 391 -8.55 -32.91 -29.47
C ALA A 391 -8.17 -33.56 -28.13
N SER A 392 -8.35 -34.87 -27.99
CA SER A 392 -7.99 -35.63 -26.78
C SER A 392 -6.82 -36.59 -27.02
N TYR A 393 -6.05 -36.86 -25.96
CA TYR A 393 -4.98 -37.85 -25.94
C TYR A 393 -4.85 -38.49 -24.57
N ASP A 394 -4.91 -39.82 -24.51
CA ASP A 394 -4.81 -40.58 -23.27
C ASP A 394 -3.37 -40.53 -22.70
N ILE A 395 -3.26 -40.28 -21.39
CA ILE A 395 -1.98 -40.28 -20.67
C ILE A 395 -2.03 -41.31 -19.53
N SER A 396 -0.88 -41.63 -18.92
CA SER A 396 -0.71 -42.86 -18.11
C SER A 396 -1.72 -43.09 -16.98
N ASN A 397 -2.36 -42.04 -16.47
CA ASN A 397 -3.30 -42.08 -15.35
C ASN A 397 -4.40 -41.01 -15.47
N GLY A 398 -4.70 -40.56 -16.69
CA GLY A 398 -5.64 -39.46 -16.96
C GLY A 398 -5.79 -39.19 -18.46
N VAL A 399 -6.45 -38.11 -18.83
CA VAL A 399 -6.63 -37.70 -20.24
C VAL A 399 -6.25 -36.24 -20.41
N ASN A 400 -5.55 -35.93 -21.51
CA ASN A 400 -5.33 -34.56 -21.94
C ASN A 400 -6.35 -34.17 -23.02
N TYR A 401 -6.93 -32.99 -22.89
CA TYR A 401 -7.82 -32.39 -23.89
C TYR A 401 -7.29 -31.02 -24.29
N VAL A 402 -7.45 -30.64 -25.55
CA VAL A 402 -7.16 -29.28 -26.04
C VAL A 402 -8.42 -28.72 -26.67
N ASN A 403 -9.03 -27.71 -26.05
CA ASN A 403 -10.22 -27.05 -26.56
C ASN A 403 -9.88 -26.34 -27.89
N LEU A 404 -10.46 -26.79 -29.00
CA LEU A 404 -10.07 -26.33 -30.34
C LEU A 404 -10.47 -24.87 -30.62
N GLY A 405 -11.40 -24.32 -29.83
CA GLY A 405 -11.82 -22.92 -29.93
C GLY A 405 -10.92 -21.94 -29.17
N THR A 406 -10.19 -22.39 -28.14
CA THR A 406 -9.45 -21.49 -27.23
C THR A 406 -8.00 -21.88 -26.97
N ASN A 407 -7.57 -23.08 -27.38
CA ASN A 407 -6.31 -23.70 -27.01
C ASN A 407 -6.08 -23.74 -25.49
N ASN A 408 -7.15 -23.97 -24.71
CA ASN A 408 -7.01 -24.39 -23.30
C ASN A 408 -6.58 -25.85 -23.28
N ASN A 409 -5.43 -26.14 -22.66
CA ASN A 409 -4.96 -27.50 -22.43
C ASN A 409 -5.47 -27.94 -21.05
N VAL A 410 -6.32 -28.96 -21.05
CA VAL A 410 -6.99 -29.50 -19.87
C VAL A 410 -6.40 -30.87 -19.56
N LEU A 411 -5.90 -31.08 -18.34
CA LEU A 411 -5.43 -32.40 -17.89
C LEU A 411 -6.35 -32.90 -16.78
N GLN A 412 -7.07 -33.99 -17.01
CA GLN A 412 -7.96 -34.58 -16.02
C GLN A 412 -7.39 -35.89 -15.49
N TYR A 413 -7.37 -36.02 -14.15
CA TYR A 413 -6.89 -37.19 -13.43
C TYR A 413 -7.93 -37.58 -12.37
N THR A 414 -8.42 -38.81 -12.39
CA THR A 414 -9.20 -39.38 -11.27
C THR A 414 -8.25 -40.11 -10.34
N ASP A 415 -7.94 -39.51 -9.19
CA ASP A 415 -6.98 -40.05 -8.23
C ASP A 415 -7.59 -41.17 -7.37
N PHE A 416 -8.91 -41.15 -7.18
CA PHE A 416 -9.63 -42.10 -6.33
C PHE A 416 -11.10 -42.23 -6.74
N SER A 417 -11.62 -43.47 -6.71
CA SER A 417 -13.02 -43.80 -7.00
C SER A 417 -13.64 -44.60 -5.86
N LEU A 418 -14.69 -44.07 -5.23
CA LEU A 418 -15.52 -44.77 -4.27
C LEU A 418 -16.73 -45.40 -4.98
N PHE A 419 -16.63 -46.68 -5.35
CA PHE A 419 -17.74 -47.41 -5.94
C PHE A 419 -18.80 -47.78 -4.88
N ASN A 420 -20.06 -47.54 -5.18
CA ASN A 420 -21.20 -47.81 -4.30
C ASN A 420 -22.41 -48.29 -5.10
N TYR A 421 -23.35 -48.97 -4.42
CA TYR A 421 -24.61 -49.39 -5.04
C TYR A 421 -25.55 -48.20 -5.29
N ALA A 422 -26.47 -48.38 -6.25
CA ALA A 422 -27.51 -47.40 -6.62
C ALA A 422 -27.01 -46.02 -7.11
N GLY A 423 -25.76 -45.92 -7.58
CA GLY A 423 -25.27 -44.72 -8.29
C GLY A 423 -24.65 -43.63 -7.41
N PHE A 424 -24.68 -43.78 -6.08
CA PHE A 424 -24.02 -42.87 -5.13
C PHE A 424 -22.51 -43.15 -5.02
N GLY A 425 -21.84 -43.29 -6.16
CA GLY A 425 -20.37 -43.32 -6.23
C GLY A 425 -19.79 -41.90 -6.12
N LEU A 426 -18.50 -41.81 -5.80
CA LEU A 426 -17.78 -40.54 -5.77
C LEU A 426 -16.40 -40.72 -6.39
N ASP A 427 -16.13 -39.97 -7.45
CA ASP A 427 -14.80 -39.84 -8.05
C ASP A 427 -14.14 -38.56 -7.56
N PHE A 428 -12.97 -38.71 -6.93
CA PHE A 428 -12.07 -37.59 -6.64
C PHE A 428 -11.23 -37.34 -7.88
N THR A 429 -11.66 -36.36 -8.67
CA THR A 429 -11.03 -35.94 -9.91
C THR A 429 -10.37 -34.59 -9.69
N ARG A 430 -9.18 -34.41 -10.25
CA ARG A 430 -8.49 -33.12 -10.39
C ARG A 430 -8.41 -32.75 -11.86
N THR A 431 -8.71 -31.50 -12.17
CA THR A 431 -8.63 -30.95 -13.53
C THR A 431 -7.66 -29.77 -13.51
N TYR A 432 -6.60 -29.85 -14.29
CA TYR A 432 -5.77 -28.68 -14.62
C TYR A 432 -6.32 -27.99 -15.84
N ASN A 433 -6.36 -26.66 -15.84
CA ASN A 433 -6.66 -25.81 -16.98
C ASN A 433 -5.47 -24.89 -17.22
N SER A 434 -4.78 -25.01 -18.37
CA SER A 434 -3.61 -24.19 -18.71
C SER A 434 -3.93 -22.70 -18.94
N LYS A 435 -5.18 -22.29 -18.72
CA LYS A 435 -5.71 -20.94 -18.89
C LYS A 435 -6.59 -20.47 -17.72
N ASP A 436 -6.68 -21.25 -16.63
CA ASP A 436 -7.21 -20.78 -15.35
C ASP A 436 -6.05 -20.21 -14.51
N PHE A 437 -6.34 -19.12 -13.80
CA PHE A 437 -5.40 -18.37 -12.97
C PHE A 437 -5.86 -18.33 -11.50
N GLU A 438 -6.99 -18.98 -11.16
CA GLU A 438 -7.35 -19.26 -9.77
C GLU A 438 -6.34 -20.22 -9.12
N LYS A 439 -6.13 -20.06 -7.81
CA LYS A 439 -5.31 -20.93 -6.97
C LYS A 439 -6.19 -21.81 -6.09
N SER A 440 -5.98 -23.12 -6.14
CA SER A 440 -6.58 -24.10 -5.23
C SER A 440 -5.51 -24.74 -4.32
N PRO A 441 -5.86 -25.69 -3.43
CA PRO A 441 -4.88 -26.47 -2.66
C PRO A 441 -3.86 -27.22 -3.53
N PHE A 442 -4.16 -27.48 -4.80
CA PHE A 442 -3.27 -28.15 -5.75
C PHE A 442 -2.39 -27.20 -6.59
N GLY A 443 -2.54 -25.88 -6.41
CA GLY A 443 -1.76 -24.85 -7.10
C GLY A 443 -2.60 -23.96 -8.02
N TYR A 444 -1.93 -23.19 -8.87
CA TYR A 444 -2.56 -22.36 -9.89
C TYR A 444 -3.08 -23.20 -11.05
N GLY A 445 -4.27 -22.85 -11.56
CA GLY A 445 -4.90 -23.50 -12.70
C GLY A 445 -5.51 -24.88 -12.40
N TRP A 446 -5.49 -25.34 -11.14
CA TRP A 446 -6.05 -26.64 -10.74
C TRP A 446 -7.40 -26.49 -10.03
N SER A 447 -8.38 -27.27 -10.46
CA SER A 447 -9.67 -27.52 -9.82
C SER A 447 -9.78 -29.01 -9.43
N PHE A 448 -10.80 -29.36 -8.65
CA PHE A 448 -11.07 -30.73 -8.19
C PHE A 448 -12.54 -30.89 -7.75
N THR A 449 -13.02 -32.11 -7.51
CA THR A 449 -14.43 -32.41 -7.10
C THR A 449 -14.99 -31.55 -5.96
N GLY A 450 -14.15 -31.01 -5.07
CA GLY A 450 -14.56 -30.07 -4.00
C GLY A 450 -14.35 -28.58 -4.33
N SER A 451 -14.18 -28.21 -5.60
CA SER A 451 -14.03 -26.83 -6.08
C SER A 451 -15.36 -26.19 -6.52
N GLU A 452 -16.45 -26.96 -6.49
CA GLU A 452 -17.81 -26.51 -6.78
C GLU A 452 -18.17 -25.32 -5.87
N LYS A 453 -18.65 -24.22 -6.45
CA LYS A 453 -19.06 -23.02 -5.68
C LYS A 453 -20.13 -22.22 -6.38
N LEU A 454 -21.12 -21.80 -5.60
CA LEU A 454 -22.14 -20.83 -6.01
C LEU A 454 -21.69 -19.41 -5.63
N PHE A 455 -21.88 -18.48 -6.55
CA PHE A 455 -21.70 -17.04 -6.32
C PHE A 455 -23.01 -16.31 -6.55
N TYR A 456 -23.22 -15.22 -5.80
CA TYR A 456 -24.30 -14.26 -6.05
C TYR A 456 -23.71 -12.93 -6.51
N ASN A 457 -24.35 -12.29 -7.48
CA ASN A 457 -23.83 -11.10 -8.15
C ASN A 457 -24.84 -9.95 -8.07
N ASP A 458 -24.64 -9.10 -7.05
CA ASP A 458 -25.55 -7.99 -6.69
C ASP A 458 -25.89 -7.03 -7.85
N LYS A 459 -25.00 -6.93 -8.84
CA LYS A 459 -25.12 -5.96 -9.94
C LYS A 459 -26.06 -6.42 -11.06
N TYR A 460 -26.30 -7.74 -11.16
CA TYR A 460 -27.09 -8.36 -12.22
C TYR A 460 -28.18 -9.33 -11.72
N PHE A 461 -28.26 -9.55 -10.39
CA PHE A 461 -29.26 -10.41 -9.72
C PHE A 461 -29.26 -11.88 -10.20
N ASN A 462 -28.11 -12.37 -10.68
CA ASN A 462 -27.91 -13.76 -11.12
C ASN A 462 -27.15 -14.60 -10.09
N VAL A 463 -27.32 -15.92 -10.19
CA VAL A 463 -26.50 -16.92 -9.49
C VAL A 463 -25.60 -17.60 -10.52
N GLU A 464 -24.31 -17.65 -10.19
CA GLU A 464 -23.24 -18.24 -11.00
C GLU A 464 -22.74 -19.52 -10.29
N TYR A 465 -22.45 -20.57 -11.04
CA TYR A 465 -21.99 -21.87 -10.52
C TYR A 465 -20.64 -22.21 -11.16
N LYS A 466 -19.56 -22.31 -10.37
CA LYS A 466 -18.33 -23.00 -10.83
C LYS A 466 -18.49 -24.48 -10.56
N ASP A 467 -18.21 -25.29 -11.56
CA ASP A 467 -18.23 -26.75 -11.49
C ASP A 467 -16.89 -27.33 -11.02
N ALA A 468 -16.88 -28.61 -10.66
CA ALA A 468 -15.73 -29.36 -10.16
C ALA A 468 -14.46 -29.25 -11.03
N ASP A 469 -14.63 -29.09 -12.35
CA ASP A 469 -13.56 -29.15 -13.33
C ASP A 469 -13.00 -27.78 -13.76
N GLY A 470 -13.66 -26.67 -13.40
CA GLY A 470 -13.29 -25.32 -13.78
C GLY A 470 -14.32 -24.53 -14.58
N THR A 471 -15.32 -25.15 -15.21
CA THR A 471 -16.39 -24.42 -15.93
C THR A 471 -17.14 -23.47 -14.99
N VAL A 472 -17.57 -22.30 -15.48
CA VAL A 472 -18.52 -21.43 -14.75
C VAL A 472 -19.80 -21.23 -15.59
N MET A 473 -20.90 -21.81 -15.12
CA MET A 473 -22.23 -21.74 -15.71
C MET A 473 -23.09 -20.66 -15.04
N PHE A 474 -24.12 -20.16 -15.74
CA PHE A 474 -25.06 -19.18 -15.20
C PHE A 474 -26.49 -19.70 -15.18
N THR A 475 -27.27 -19.22 -14.22
CA THR A 475 -28.73 -19.29 -14.27
C THR A 475 -29.31 -17.89 -14.49
N HIS A 476 -30.04 -17.72 -15.59
CA HIS A 476 -31.04 -16.67 -15.74
C HIS A 476 -32.42 -17.34 -15.77
N GLY A 477 -33.51 -16.61 -15.52
CA GLY A 477 -34.82 -17.17 -15.12
C GLY A 477 -35.33 -18.36 -15.96
N MET A 478 -35.07 -19.58 -15.47
CA MET A 478 -35.38 -20.88 -16.10
C MET A 478 -34.80 -21.18 -17.49
N GLU A 479 -33.84 -20.37 -17.99
CA GLU A 479 -33.04 -20.71 -19.18
C GLU A 479 -31.55 -20.70 -18.85
N ILE A 480 -30.88 -21.84 -19.07
CA ILE A 480 -29.43 -21.99 -18.87
C ILE A 480 -28.73 -21.40 -20.10
N SER A 481 -27.90 -20.38 -19.89
CA SER A 481 -27.05 -19.79 -20.93
C SER A 481 -25.63 -19.61 -20.41
N ILE A 482 -24.64 -20.17 -21.10
CA ILE A 482 -23.30 -20.45 -20.56
C ILE A 482 -22.27 -19.52 -21.20
N LEU A 483 -21.30 -19.01 -20.42
CA LEU A 483 -20.28 -18.04 -20.89
C LEU A 483 -18.78 -18.32 -20.24
N HIS A 484 -19.18 -17.96 -18.94
CA HIS A 484 -18.41 -17.68 -17.69
C HIS A 484 -18.13 -16.18 -17.40
N GLN A 485 -17.95 -15.84 -16.11
CA GLN A 485 -17.54 -14.54 -15.54
C GLN A 485 -16.72 -14.80 -14.27
N GLN A 486 -15.79 -13.90 -13.94
CA GLN A 486 -14.86 -14.01 -12.81
C GLN A 486 -14.66 -12.63 -12.17
N VAL A 487 -14.40 -12.61 -10.86
CA VAL A 487 -14.10 -11.40 -10.09
C VAL A 487 -12.71 -11.55 -9.48
N ILE A 488 -11.87 -10.52 -9.61
CA ILE A 488 -10.59 -10.42 -8.91
C ILE A 488 -10.51 -9.12 -8.13
N MET A 489 -9.93 -9.18 -6.94
CA MET A 489 -9.53 -8.02 -6.16
C MET A 489 -8.01 -7.91 -6.25
N ILE A 490 -7.53 -6.83 -6.87
CA ILE A 490 -6.12 -6.45 -6.83
C ILE A 490 -5.93 -5.59 -5.57
N VAL A 491 -4.92 -5.95 -4.78
CA VAL A 491 -4.49 -5.40 -3.49
C VAL A 491 -2.97 -5.52 -3.42
#